data_AF-A0AAV1MAD3-F1
#
_entry.id   AF-A0AAV1MAD3-F1
#
_cell.length_a   1.000
_cell.length_b   1.000
_cell.length_c   1.000
_cell.angle_alpha   90.00
_cell.angle_beta   90.00
_cell.angle_gamma   90.00
#
_symmetry.space_group_name_H-M   'P 1'
#
loop_
_entity.id
_entity.type
_entity.pdbx_description
1 polymer ?
#
loop_
_entity_poly.entity_id
_entity_poly.type
_entity_poly.pdbx_seq_one_letter_code
_entity_poly.pdbx_strand_id
1 'polypeptide(L)'
;MGSLNIAEWSPDQVAEWLSGLGPTVASYVPALRQRGLNGSKLLTLRCDDLEYLGIHIIGHQELLLEAVEHLRNFVRNFRFS
;
A
#
# COMPACT_ATOMS: atom_id res chain seq x y z
N MET A 1 11.98 9.04 -18.88
CA MET A 1 11.55 8.11 -17.82
C MET A 1 10.37 8.78 -17.14
N GLY A 2 9.17 8.22 -17.24
CA GLY A 2 7.97 8.84 -16.67
C GLY A 2 8.12 8.92 -15.15
N SER A 3 7.82 10.07 -14.56
CA SER A 3 7.70 10.20 -13.11
C SER A 3 6.65 9.20 -12.63
N LEU A 4 7.06 8.27 -11.78
CA LEU A 4 6.16 7.27 -11.22
C LEU A 4 5.25 7.98 -10.20
N ASN A 5 4.07 8.44 -10.63
CA ASN A 5 3.13 9.10 -9.74
C ASN A 5 2.32 8.05 -8.97
N ILE A 6 2.85 7.64 -7.81
CA ILE A 6 2.20 6.63 -6.97
C ILE A 6 0.80 7.03 -6.55
N ALA A 7 0.51 8.33 -6.37
CA ALA A 7 -0.82 8.79 -6.01
C ALA A 7 -1.88 8.48 -7.08
N GLU A 8 -1.47 8.29 -8.33
CA GLU A 8 -2.34 7.96 -9.47
C GLU A 8 -2.42 6.45 -9.76
N TRP A 9 -1.77 5.60 -8.95
CA TRP A 9 -1.85 4.16 -9.14
C TRP A 9 -3.29 3.66 -9.06
N SER A 10 -3.68 2.87 -10.07
CA SER A 10 -4.93 2.14 -10.06
C SER A 10 -4.92 1.05 -8.98
N PRO A 11 -6.09 0.52 -8.59
CA PRO A 11 -6.15 -0.63 -7.69
C PRO A 11 -5.36 -1.85 -8.18
N ASP A 12 -5.22 -2.03 -9.50
CA ASP A 12 -4.45 -3.13 -10.09
C ASP A 12 -2.94 -2.92 -9.91
N GLN A 13 -2.46 -1.69 -10.08
CA GLN A 13 -1.05 -1.34 -9.83
C GLN A 13 -0.69 -1.45 -8.34
N VAL A 14 -1.61 -1.06 -7.45
CA VAL A 14 -1.44 -1.28 -6.01
C VAL A 14 -1.42 -2.77 -5.68
N ALA A 15 -2.30 -3.56 -6.28
CA ALA A 15 -2.34 -5.02 -6.09
C ALA A 15 -1.04 -5.70 -6.55
N GLU A 16 -0.49 -5.29 -7.68
CA GLU A 16 0.80 -5.76 -8.18
C GLU A 16 1.93 -5.46 -7.17
N TRP A 17 2.01 -4.22 -6.69
CA TRP A 17 3.00 -3.83 -5.69
C TRP A 17 2.86 -4.63 -4.37
N LEU A 18 1.64 -4.74 -3.84
CA LEU A 18 1.36 -5.50 -2.61
C LEU A 18 1.74 -6.98 -2.73
N SER A 19 1.57 -7.57 -3.92
CA SER A 19 1.91 -8.96 -4.17
C SER A 19 3.42 -9.23 -4.07
N GLY A 20 4.24 -8.20 -4.28
CA GLY A 20 5.70 -8.26 -4.15
C GLY A 20 6.22 -8.19 -2.71
N LEU A 21 5.38 -7.87 -1.72
CA LEU A 21 5.81 -7.67 -0.32
C LEU A 21 5.94 -8.98 0.49
N GLY A 22 5.56 -10.11 -0.11
CA GLY A 22 5.65 -11.43 0.52
C GLY A 22 4.28 -12.08 0.78
N PRO A 23 4.28 -13.37 1.15
CA PRO A 23 3.06 -14.19 1.17
C PRO A 23 1.99 -13.69 2.15
N THR A 24 2.41 -13.13 3.28
CA THR A 24 1.48 -12.58 4.28
C THR A 24 0.67 -11.42 3.72
N VAL A 25 1.32 -10.45 3.09
CA VAL A 25 0.62 -9.28 2.50
C VAL A 25 -0.13 -9.68 1.23
N ALA A 26 0.45 -10.56 0.41
CA ALA A 26 -0.19 -11.10 -0.79
C ALA A 26 -1.55 -11.75 -0.50
N SER A 27 -1.74 -12.34 0.68
CA SER A 27 -3.03 -12.93 1.09
C SER A 27 -4.18 -11.92 1.16
N TYR A 28 -3.89 -10.63 1.37
CA TYR A 28 -4.91 -9.56 1.45
C TYR A 28 -5.20 -8.90 0.10
N VAL A 29 -4.37 -9.13 -0.91
CA VAL A 29 -4.47 -8.47 -2.23
C VAL A 29 -5.86 -8.59 -2.86
N PRO A 30 -6.53 -9.78 -2.89
CA PRO A 30 -7.86 -9.88 -3.50
C PRO A 30 -8.88 -8.97 -2.83
N ALA A 31 -8.89 -8.93 -1.49
CA ALA A 31 -9.82 -8.12 -0.70
C ALA A 31 -9.54 -6.62 -0.86
N LEU A 32 -8.27 -6.21 -0.81
CA LEU A 32 -7.88 -4.81 -0.95
C LEU A 32 -8.15 -4.28 -2.37
N ARG A 33 -7.92 -5.10 -3.40
CA ARG A 33 -8.27 -4.80 -4.78
C ARG A 33 -9.78 -4.63 -4.96
N GLN A 34 -10.59 -5.55 -4.43
CA GLN A 34 -12.05 -5.47 -4.49
C GLN A 34 -12.60 -4.22 -3.80
N ARG A 35 -11.97 -3.80 -2.69
CA ARG A 35 -12.31 -2.55 -1.98
C ARG A 35 -11.78 -1.28 -2.66
N GLY A 36 -11.10 -1.42 -3.80
CA GLY A 36 -10.59 -0.29 -4.58
C GLY A 36 -9.54 0.51 -3.82
N LEU A 37 -8.62 -0.17 -3.13
CA LEU A 37 -7.43 0.47 -2.57
C LEU A 37 -6.53 0.93 -3.74
N ASN A 38 -6.47 2.25 -3.96
CA ASN A 38 -5.67 2.89 -5.00
C ASN A 38 -4.48 3.63 -4.38
N GLY A 39 -3.63 4.22 -5.22
CA GLY A 39 -2.39 4.86 -4.81
C GLY A 39 -2.56 5.97 -3.76
N SER A 40 -3.58 6.83 -3.92
CA SER A 40 -3.85 7.88 -2.95
C SER A 40 -4.25 7.32 -1.59
N LYS A 41 -5.12 6.31 -1.53
CA LYS A 41 -5.49 5.63 -0.27
C LYS A 41 -4.31 4.89 0.34
N LEU A 42 -3.51 4.20 -0.47
CA LEU A 42 -2.31 3.49 -0.03
C LEU A 42 -1.36 4.43 0.70
N LEU A 43 -1.09 5.60 0.11
CA LEU A 43 -0.20 6.61 0.70
C LEU A 43 -0.76 7.25 1.97
N THR A 44 -2.05 7.12 2.28
CA THR A 44 -2.67 7.66 3.51
C THR A 44 -3.02 6.61 4.55
N LEU A 45 -2.79 5.32 4.30
CA LEU A 45 -3.13 4.21 5.21
C LEU A 45 -2.65 4.41 6.65
N ARG A 46 -3.53 4.12 7.60
CA ARG A 46 -3.27 4.10 9.04
C ARG A 46 -3.73 2.76 9.66
N CYS A 47 -3.36 2.53 10.91
CA CYS A 47 -3.75 1.30 11.63
C CYS A 47 -5.28 1.11 11.65
N ASP A 48 -6.04 2.19 11.89
CA ASP A 48 -7.51 2.18 11.92
C ASP A 48 -8.13 1.81 10.56
N ASP A 49 -7.51 2.24 9.45
CA ASP A 49 -7.94 1.80 8.11
C ASP A 49 -7.74 0.29 7.93
N LEU A 50 -6.63 -0.26 8.43
CA LEU A 50 -6.33 -1.69 8.30
C LEU A 50 -7.32 -2.56 9.08
N GLU A 51 -7.74 -2.10 10.26
CA GLU A 51 -8.81 -2.76 11.01
C GLU A 51 -10.13 -2.75 10.22
N TYR A 52 -10.52 -1.60 9.64
CA TYR A 52 -11.71 -1.52 8.80
C TYR A 52 -11.61 -2.39 7.54
N LEU A 53 -10.40 -2.56 7.00
CA LEU A 53 -10.10 -3.42 5.85
C LEU A 53 -10.08 -4.93 6.19
N GLY A 54 -10.23 -5.29 7.47
CA GLY A 54 -10.28 -6.69 7.94
C GLY A 54 -8.91 -7.29 8.28
N ILE A 55 -7.88 -6.46 8.41
CA ILE A 55 -6.52 -6.86 8.78
C ILE A 55 -6.36 -6.59 10.27
N HIS A 56 -6.66 -7.59 11.11
CA HIS A 56 -6.69 -7.44 12.58
C HIS A 56 -5.41 -7.94 13.29
N ILE A 57 -4.56 -8.69 12.59
CA ILE A 57 -3.33 -9.22 13.17
C ILE A 57 -2.30 -8.09 13.21
N ILE A 58 -1.87 -7.70 14.42
CA ILE A 58 -0.95 -6.57 14.65
C ILE A 58 0.32 -6.73 13.80
N GLY A 59 0.97 -7.90 13.82
CA GLY A 59 2.17 -8.12 13.02
C GLY A 59 1.95 -7.98 11.50
N HIS A 60 0.73 -8.25 11.00
CA HIS A 60 0.42 -8.03 9.58
C HIS A 60 0.19 -6.55 9.29
N GLN A 61 -0.43 -5.82 10.22
CA GLN A 61 -0.59 -4.37 10.13
C GLN A 61 0.77 -3.67 10.10
N GLU A 62 1.68 -4.05 11.00
CA GLU A 62 3.05 -3.51 11.07
C GLU A 62 3.81 -3.74 9.75
N LEU A 63 3.82 -4.98 9.24
CA LEU A 63 4.47 -5.31 7.96
C LEU A 63 3.98 -4.43 6.80
N LEU A 64 2.66 -4.25 6.69
CA LEU A 64 2.09 -3.43 5.62
C LEU A 64 2.40 -1.94 5.82
N LEU A 65 2.28 -1.41 7.04
CA LEU A 65 2.54 0.00 7.32
C LEU A 65 4.02 0.36 7.16
N GLU A 66 4.94 -0.53 7.52
CA GLU A 66 6.38 -0.35 7.30
C GLU A 66 6.69 -0.23 5.80
N ALA A 67 6.16 -1.16 4.98
CA ALA A 67 6.32 -1.10 3.53
C ALA A 67 5.73 0.18 2.92
N VAL A 68 4.56 0.62 3.40
CA VAL A 68 3.93 1.88 2.97
C VAL A 68 4.77 3.10 3.39
N GLU A 69 5.39 3.09 4.57
CA GLU A 69 6.25 4.20 5.00
C GLU A 69 7.52 4.30 4.15
N HIS A 70 8.13 3.17 3.78
CA HIS A 70 9.21 3.16 2.80
C HIS A 70 8.78 3.76 1.45
N LEU A 71 7.57 3.41 0.97
CA LEU A 71 7.02 3.96 -0.26
C LEU A 71 6.80 5.48 -0.17
N ARG A 72 6.28 5.97 0.96
CA ARG A 72 6.11 7.43 1.21
C ARG A 72 7.44 8.15 1.21
N ASN A 73 8.46 7.59 1.85
CA ASN A 73 9.79 8.19 1.90
C ASN A 73 10.44 8.25 0.52
N PHE A 74 10.26 7.21 -0.30
CA PHE A 74 10.66 7.22 -1.69
C PHE A 74 9.98 8.37 -2.46
N VAL A 75 8.64 8.49 -2.37
CA VAL A 75 7.90 9.57 -3.04
C VAL A 75 8.32 10.96 -2.57
N ARG A 76 8.54 11.15 -1.26
CA ARG A 76 9.02 12.43 -0.70
C ARG A 76 10.40 12.77 -1.25
N ASN A 77 11.34 11.84 -1.20
CA ASN A 77 12.73 12.09 -1.63
C ASN A 77 12.81 12.48 -3.12
N PHE A 78 12.03 11.83 -3.99
CA PHE A 78 11.96 12.17 -5.41
C PHE A 78 11.22 13.47 -5.72
N ARG A 79 10.36 13.96 -4.81
CA ARG A 79 9.64 15.23 -4.99
C ARG A 79 10.50 16.45 -4.62
N PHE A 80 11.60 16.25 -3.90
CA PHE A 80 12.51 17.31 -3.44
C PHE A 80 13.93 17.20 -4.03
N SER A 81 14.17 16.26 -4.96
CA SER A 81 15.41 16.12 -5.75
C SER A 81 15.24 16.65 -7.16
#